data_AF-A0A9D8IZ62-F1
#
_entry.id   AF-A0A9D8IZ62-F1
#
_cell.length_a   1.000
_cell.length_b   1.000
_cell.length_c   1.000
_cell.angle_alpha   90.00
_cell.angle_beta   90.00
_cell.angle_gamma   90.00
#
_symmetry.space_group_name_H-M   'P 1'
#
loop_
_entity.id
_entity.type
_entity.pdbx_description
1 polymer ?
#
loop_
_entity_poly.entity_id
_entity_poly.type
_entity_poly.pdbx_seq_one_letter_code
_entity_poly.pdbx_strand_id
1 'polypeptide(L)'
;MNEAIESVWQILAGTQAWPDKPALRELVDRLLAELQFGAARELLGAARQRFPEEHWLTQQLALATYKDEELVPALRFGRSLELLGEIGLREPDMRDAETLALGGAVLKRLWEYTGRIEHLHEAIAFYRAAYERNPSQDQGYGGTNAAFLLDLLAAEAEVVARRSGGLESHEAQRLREDAQALRVPILSDLVAALEQDPDLASRYWFLATLAEVCFGLGEYPEAGAWLGRLRECSQAGETRAAEWKLQTTFRQLVLLARHQNIALPPEGSSVTTWHPAWQALSALLGPDTESALSCYRGKVGLALSGGGFRASLFHLGVLARLAEVDALRSVEVLSTVSGGSIVGTHYYLELQRLIEEKSDRAITRQDYVELVRRLHADFVKGVQRNIRVRVFDSLPANLRLLFSSTYTRSKRLGELYESELYTEVADGRGDRPRRMPDVLVTPKAADGTGQVLFKPKFHNWRRRAKVPVLLLNTTSLNSGHNWFFTGSWMGEPPGLIGPEVDVNERYRRLYYHQAPTEELRAFRLGHAVAASSCVPGMFEPLVLQDLYPDRTVRLVDGGVHDNQGVAGLLDEACTLVLCSDASGQMPDAYHPGSDPAGVLL
;
A
#
# COMPACT_ATOMS: atom_id res chain seq x y z
N MET A 1 -12.23 2.40 19.18
CA MET A 1 -12.27 1.26 18.24
C MET A 1 -13.44 1.49 17.31
N ASN A 2 -13.41 1.00 16.07
CA ASN A 2 -14.53 1.18 15.15
C ASN A 2 -15.72 0.30 15.61
N GLU A 3 -16.89 0.90 15.82
CA GLU A 3 -18.10 0.21 16.31
C GLU A 3 -18.51 -0.99 15.44
N ALA A 4 -18.26 -0.93 14.13
CA ALA A 4 -18.54 -2.04 13.22
C ALA A 4 -17.63 -3.25 13.49
N ILE A 5 -16.34 -3.01 13.75
CA ILE A 5 -15.37 -4.07 14.09
C ILE A 5 -15.71 -4.68 15.45
N GLU A 6 -16.08 -3.84 16.42
CA GLU A 6 -16.49 -4.31 17.73
C GLU A 6 -17.72 -5.22 17.64
N SER A 7 -18.73 -4.81 16.87
CA SER A 7 -19.94 -5.60 16.63
C SER A 7 -19.61 -6.97 16.02
N VAL A 8 -18.68 -7.04 15.06
CA VAL A 8 -18.21 -8.32 14.48
C VAL A 8 -17.69 -9.25 15.56
N TRP A 9 -16.77 -8.78 16.41
CA TRP A 9 -16.16 -9.64 17.42
C TRP A 9 -17.14 -10.04 18.52
N GLN A 10 -18.10 -9.18 18.87
CA GLN A 10 -19.17 -9.51 19.81
C GLN A 10 -20.11 -10.58 19.23
N ILE A 11 -20.47 -10.49 17.94
CA ILE A 11 -21.26 -11.52 17.25
C ILE A 11 -20.51 -12.85 17.24
N LEU A 12 -19.24 -12.84 16.84
CA LEU A 12 -18.42 -14.06 16.74
C LEU A 12 -18.14 -14.69 18.11
N ALA A 13 -18.01 -13.89 19.17
CA ALA A 13 -17.86 -14.37 20.54
C ALA A 13 -19.19 -14.84 21.18
N GLY A 14 -20.32 -14.64 20.50
CA GLY A 14 -21.65 -14.97 21.02
C GLY A 14 -22.14 -14.03 22.13
N THR A 15 -21.49 -12.88 22.33
CA THR A 15 -21.92 -11.84 23.28
C THR A 15 -22.95 -10.89 22.68
N GLN A 16 -23.07 -10.85 21.35
CA GLN A 16 -24.13 -10.19 20.60
C GLN A 16 -24.87 -11.22 19.73
N ALA A 17 -26.19 -11.06 19.59
CA ALA A 17 -27.00 -11.93 18.75
C ALA A 17 -26.71 -11.70 17.25
N TRP A 18 -26.87 -12.75 16.45
CA TRP A 18 -26.74 -12.66 15.00
C TRP A 18 -27.80 -11.72 14.41
N PRO A 19 -27.42 -10.75 13.55
CA PRO A 19 -28.37 -9.91 12.84
C PRO A 19 -29.22 -10.73 11.85
N ASP A 20 -30.37 -10.17 11.45
CA ASP A 20 -31.12 -10.69 10.32
C ASP A 20 -30.39 -10.41 8.98
N LYS A 21 -30.92 -10.94 7.87
CA LYS A 21 -30.25 -10.82 6.56
C LYS A 21 -30.03 -9.36 6.13
N PRO A 22 -31.02 -8.45 6.22
CA PRO A 22 -30.81 -7.04 5.87
C PRO A 22 -29.75 -6.35 6.74
N ALA A 23 -29.80 -6.51 8.07
CA ALA A 23 -28.81 -5.88 8.95
C ALA A 23 -27.41 -6.49 8.77
N LEU A 24 -27.30 -7.79 8.44
CA LEU A 24 -26.03 -8.41 8.08
C LEU A 24 -25.44 -7.77 6.81
N ARG A 25 -26.27 -7.52 5.78
CA ARG A 25 -25.83 -6.86 4.54
C ARG A 25 -25.31 -5.46 4.82
N GLU A 26 -26.04 -4.68 5.61
CA GLU A 26 -25.63 -3.32 5.99
C GLU A 26 -24.30 -3.32 6.76
N LEU A 27 -24.12 -4.26 7.71
CA LEU A 27 -22.87 -4.39 8.45
C LEU A 27 -21.70 -4.75 7.54
N VAL A 28 -21.90 -5.69 6.59
CA VAL A 28 -20.88 -6.05 5.59
C VAL A 28 -20.53 -4.85 4.71
N ASP A 29 -21.53 -4.14 4.19
CA ASP A 29 -21.32 -2.96 3.35
C ASP A 29 -20.54 -1.87 4.08
N ARG A 30 -20.85 -1.65 5.36
CA ARG A 30 -20.12 -0.72 6.23
C ARG A 30 -18.66 -1.14 6.41
N LEU A 31 -18.40 -2.41 6.73
CA LEU A 31 -17.03 -2.94 6.88
C LEU A 31 -16.23 -2.79 5.58
N LEU A 32 -16.83 -3.10 4.43
CA LEU A 32 -16.18 -2.96 3.12
C LEU A 32 -15.92 -1.49 2.77
N ALA A 33 -16.85 -0.58 3.10
CA ALA A 33 -16.67 0.86 2.90
C ALA A 33 -15.54 1.43 3.77
N GLU A 34 -15.39 0.92 4.99
CA GLU A 34 -14.35 1.30 5.96
C GLU A 34 -13.03 0.54 5.79
N LEU A 35 -12.96 -0.31 4.75
CA LEU A 35 -11.79 -1.07 4.33
C LEU A 35 -11.35 -2.11 5.38
N GLN A 36 -12.32 -2.71 6.07
CA GLN A 36 -12.15 -3.73 7.11
C GLN A 36 -12.37 -5.14 6.54
N PHE A 37 -11.61 -5.50 5.50
CA PHE A 37 -11.78 -6.77 4.77
C PHE A 37 -11.56 -8.01 5.63
N GLY A 38 -10.61 -7.99 6.57
CA GLY A 38 -10.37 -9.10 7.48
C GLY A 38 -11.56 -9.38 8.40
N ALA A 39 -12.13 -8.33 9.03
CA ALA A 39 -13.32 -8.46 9.86
C ALA A 39 -14.55 -8.91 9.04
N ALA A 40 -14.72 -8.37 7.83
CA ALA A 40 -15.78 -8.81 6.91
C ALA A 40 -15.62 -10.29 6.55
N ARG A 41 -14.40 -10.75 6.25
CA ARG A 41 -14.10 -12.15 5.91
C ARG A 41 -14.47 -13.11 7.05
N GLU A 42 -14.08 -12.80 8.28
CA GLU A 42 -14.41 -13.64 9.45
C GLU A 42 -15.94 -13.68 9.68
N LEU A 43 -16.63 -12.53 9.63
CA LEU A 43 -18.08 -12.47 9.76
C LEU A 43 -18.80 -13.27 8.67
N LEU A 44 -18.41 -13.08 7.40
CA LEU A 44 -19.01 -13.74 6.24
C LEU A 44 -18.76 -15.25 6.24
N GLY A 45 -17.56 -15.68 6.68
CA GLY A 45 -17.23 -17.09 6.84
C GLY A 45 -18.16 -17.80 7.83
N ALA A 46 -18.43 -17.17 8.98
CA ALA A 46 -19.38 -17.68 9.96
C ALA A 46 -20.84 -17.56 9.48
N ALA A 47 -21.21 -16.46 8.82
CA ALA A 47 -22.56 -16.26 8.29
C ALA A 47 -22.94 -17.30 7.22
N ARG A 48 -21.99 -17.68 6.36
CA ARG A 48 -22.20 -18.68 5.31
C ARG A 48 -22.55 -20.06 5.89
N GLN A 49 -21.98 -20.43 7.04
CA GLN A 49 -22.35 -21.69 7.72
C GLN A 49 -23.80 -21.67 8.20
N ARG A 50 -24.34 -20.49 8.51
CA ARG A 50 -25.72 -20.30 8.96
C ARG A 50 -26.73 -20.18 7.81
N PHE A 51 -26.29 -19.64 6.67
CA PHE A 51 -27.12 -19.43 5.49
C PHE A 51 -26.44 -19.99 4.22
N PRO A 52 -26.28 -21.33 4.11
CA PRO A 52 -25.46 -21.94 3.06
C PRO A 52 -26.01 -21.76 1.63
N GLU A 53 -27.32 -21.55 1.48
CA GLU A 53 -28.01 -21.35 0.19
C GLU A 53 -27.83 -19.93 -0.38
N GLU A 54 -27.30 -18.98 0.40
CA GLU A 54 -27.18 -17.58 -0.02
C GLU A 54 -25.88 -17.36 -0.81
N HIS A 55 -25.95 -17.47 -2.14
CA HIS A 55 -24.80 -17.22 -3.03
C HIS A 55 -24.15 -15.84 -2.80
N TRP A 56 -24.95 -14.82 -2.45
CA TRP A 56 -24.45 -13.48 -2.11
C TRP A 56 -23.39 -13.52 -1.01
N LEU A 57 -23.55 -14.36 0.02
CA LEU A 57 -22.55 -14.49 1.09
C LEU A 57 -21.23 -15.05 0.57
N THR A 58 -21.28 -16.03 -0.33
CA THR A 58 -20.08 -16.60 -0.96
C THR A 58 -19.39 -15.57 -1.85
N GLN A 59 -20.15 -14.80 -2.63
CA GLN A 59 -19.62 -13.70 -3.45
C GLN A 59 -18.93 -12.63 -2.60
N GLN A 60 -19.58 -12.17 -1.52
CA GLN A 60 -18.97 -11.18 -0.62
C GLN A 60 -17.79 -11.74 0.15
N LEU A 61 -17.81 -13.02 0.52
CA LEU A 61 -16.68 -13.67 1.18
C LEU A 61 -15.48 -13.76 0.23
N ALA A 62 -15.70 -14.11 -1.03
CA ALA A 62 -14.66 -14.10 -2.06
C ALA A 62 -14.07 -12.69 -2.24
N LEU A 63 -14.93 -11.67 -2.35
CA LEU A 63 -14.54 -10.25 -2.42
C LEU A 63 -13.68 -9.82 -1.22
N ALA A 64 -14.16 -10.08 0.00
CA ALA A 64 -13.46 -9.76 1.23
C ALA A 64 -12.12 -10.51 1.32
N THR A 65 -12.10 -11.78 0.91
CA THR A 65 -10.89 -12.63 0.95
C THR A 65 -9.79 -12.09 0.05
N TYR A 66 -10.05 -11.85 -1.24
CA TYR A 66 -8.98 -11.42 -2.14
C TYR A 66 -8.47 -9.99 -1.83
N LYS A 67 -9.30 -9.16 -1.18
CA LYS A 67 -8.94 -7.82 -0.72
C LYS A 67 -8.28 -7.80 0.67
N ASP A 68 -8.36 -8.89 1.42
CA ASP A 68 -7.72 -9.01 2.74
C ASP A 68 -6.20 -9.15 2.56
N GLU A 69 -5.45 -8.17 3.06
CA GLU A 69 -3.97 -8.17 3.03
C GLU A 69 -3.35 -8.66 4.33
N GLU A 70 -4.14 -9.14 5.28
CA GLU A 70 -3.63 -9.96 6.37
C GLU A 70 -3.26 -11.36 5.88
N LEU A 71 -3.86 -11.79 4.76
CA LEU A 71 -3.58 -13.06 4.12
C LEU A 71 -2.44 -12.96 3.10
N VAL A 72 -1.74 -14.09 2.93
CA VAL A 72 -0.72 -14.24 1.89
C VAL A 72 -1.37 -14.09 0.51
N PRO A 73 -0.77 -13.32 -0.43
CA PRO A 73 -1.36 -13.09 -1.75
C PRO A 73 -1.75 -14.35 -2.51
N ALA A 74 -0.86 -15.35 -2.58
CA ALA A 74 -1.16 -16.62 -3.27
C ALA A 74 -2.39 -17.33 -2.66
N LEU A 75 -2.48 -17.38 -1.32
CA LEU A 75 -3.55 -18.05 -0.62
C LEU A 75 -4.89 -17.32 -0.78
N ARG A 76 -4.92 -15.99 -0.65
CA ARG A 76 -6.18 -15.25 -0.73
C ARG A 76 -6.79 -15.26 -2.13
N PHE A 77 -5.98 -15.24 -3.19
CA PHE A 77 -6.48 -15.31 -4.56
C PHE A 77 -6.98 -16.73 -4.88
N GLY A 78 -6.20 -17.76 -4.54
CA GLY A 78 -6.61 -19.15 -4.68
C GLY A 78 -7.90 -19.45 -3.93
N ARG A 79 -7.97 -19.06 -2.65
CA ARG A 79 -9.18 -19.26 -1.82
C ARG A 79 -10.40 -18.53 -2.36
N SER A 80 -10.23 -17.33 -2.89
CA SER A 80 -11.33 -16.59 -3.53
C SER A 80 -11.87 -17.31 -4.76
N LEU A 81 -10.99 -17.85 -5.62
CA LEU A 81 -11.40 -18.64 -6.78
C LEU A 81 -12.06 -19.97 -6.39
N GLU A 82 -11.61 -20.63 -5.33
CA GLU A 82 -12.28 -21.81 -4.77
C GLU A 82 -13.71 -21.49 -4.32
N LEU A 83 -13.89 -20.41 -3.55
CA LEU A 83 -15.20 -19.98 -3.08
C LEU A 83 -16.17 -19.69 -4.25
N LEU A 84 -15.70 -19.01 -5.29
CA LEU A 84 -16.51 -18.76 -6.48
C LEU A 84 -16.77 -20.05 -7.27
N GLY A 85 -15.82 -20.99 -7.28
CA GLY A 85 -15.98 -22.32 -7.86
C GLY A 85 -17.09 -23.13 -7.19
N GLU A 86 -17.23 -23.04 -5.86
CA GLU A 86 -18.28 -23.72 -5.09
C GLU A 86 -19.71 -23.28 -5.47
N ILE A 87 -19.87 -22.07 -6.03
CA ILE A 87 -21.15 -21.56 -6.55
C ILE A 87 -21.22 -21.60 -8.09
N GLY A 88 -20.30 -22.33 -8.74
CA GLY A 88 -20.37 -22.67 -10.16
C GLY A 88 -19.61 -21.74 -11.10
N LEU A 89 -18.64 -20.94 -10.65
CA LEU A 89 -17.86 -20.02 -11.52
C LEU A 89 -17.36 -20.67 -12.82
N ARG A 90 -16.95 -21.95 -12.75
CA ARG A 90 -16.40 -22.70 -13.89
C ARG A 90 -17.42 -23.56 -14.63
N GLU A 91 -18.70 -23.52 -14.25
CA GLU A 91 -19.75 -24.26 -14.95
C GLU A 91 -20.05 -23.65 -16.32
N PRO A 92 -20.15 -24.44 -17.40
CA PRO A 92 -20.34 -23.92 -18.76
C PRO A 92 -21.59 -23.06 -18.92
N ASP A 93 -22.65 -23.36 -18.17
CA ASP A 93 -23.95 -22.70 -18.19
C ASP A 93 -24.10 -21.60 -17.13
N MET A 94 -23.02 -21.22 -16.42
CA MET A 94 -23.04 -20.10 -15.48
C MET A 94 -23.51 -18.80 -16.14
N ARG A 95 -24.56 -18.17 -15.60
CA ARG A 95 -25.17 -16.91 -16.08
C ARG A 95 -25.21 -15.78 -15.05
N ASP A 96 -24.78 -16.04 -13.82
CA ASP A 96 -24.75 -15.01 -12.78
C ASP A 96 -23.57 -14.06 -13.06
N ALA A 97 -23.90 -12.85 -13.51
CA ALA A 97 -22.92 -11.86 -13.95
C ALA A 97 -21.99 -11.43 -12.82
N GLU A 98 -22.48 -11.32 -11.58
CA GLU A 98 -21.68 -10.95 -10.41
C GLU A 98 -20.58 -12.00 -10.13
N THR A 99 -20.93 -13.29 -10.14
CA THR A 99 -19.97 -14.38 -9.94
C THR A 99 -18.89 -14.38 -11.01
N LEU A 100 -19.27 -14.24 -12.28
CA LEU A 100 -18.35 -14.16 -13.41
C LEU A 100 -17.44 -12.91 -13.31
N ALA A 101 -18.01 -11.75 -13.01
CA ALA A 101 -17.26 -10.51 -12.85
C ALA A 101 -16.28 -10.55 -11.67
N LEU A 102 -16.65 -11.19 -10.55
CA LEU A 102 -15.74 -11.43 -9.42
C LEU A 102 -14.60 -12.37 -9.81
N GLY A 103 -14.87 -13.43 -10.58
CA GLY A 103 -13.84 -14.31 -11.13
C GLY A 103 -12.82 -13.53 -11.97
N GLY A 104 -13.32 -12.68 -12.87
CA GLY A 104 -12.49 -11.76 -13.65
C GLY A 104 -11.68 -10.80 -12.78
N ALA A 105 -12.27 -10.24 -11.73
CA ALA A 105 -11.60 -9.31 -10.82
C ALA A 105 -10.46 -9.97 -10.04
N VAL A 106 -10.68 -11.19 -9.53
CA VAL A 106 -9.66 -11.95 -8.80
C VAL A 106 -8.50 -12.32 -9.72
N LEU A 107 -8.78 -12.77 -10.95
CA LEU A 107 -7.75 -13.12 -11.93
C LEU A 107 -6.96 -11.90 -12.42
N LYS A 108 -7.62 -10.76 -12.63
CA LYS A 108 -6.95 -9.48 -12.91
C LYS A 108 -5.97 -9.11 -11.79
N ARG A 109 -6.36 -9.27 -10.52
CA ARG A 109 -5.47 -9.02 -9.37
C ARG A 109 -4.34 -10.04 -9.27
N LEU A 110 -4.61 -11.31 -9.61
CA LEU A 110 -3.60 -12.35 -9.63
C LEU A 110 -2.56 -12.10 -10.73
N TRP A 111 -2.97 -11.60 -11.90
CA TRP A 111 -2.06 -11.12 -12.95
C TRP A 111 -1.21 -9.95 -12.45
N GLU A 112 -1.81 -8.93 -11.82
CA GLU A 112 -1.07 -7.79 -11.25
C GLU A 112 0.01 -8.23 -10.25
N TYR A 113 -0.21 -9.34 -9.54
CA TYR A 113 0.72 -9.89 -8.56
C TYR A 113 1.79 -10.81 -9.18
N THR A 114 1.40 -11.69 -10.11
CA THR A 114 2.27 -12.75 -10.63
C THR A 114 2.94 -12.42 -11.96
N GLY A 115 2.41 -11.44 -12.70
CA GLY A 115 2.82 -11.14 -14.07
C GLY A 115 2.46 -12.21 -15.11
N ARG A 116 1.70 -13.26 -14.76
CA ARG A 116 1.35 -14.37 -15.65
C ARG A 116 0.20 -13.99 -16.57
N ILE A 117 0.47 -13.94 -17.88
CA ILE A 117 -0.47 -13.43 -18.89
C ILE A 117 -1.74 -14.29 -19.02
N GLU A 118 -1.66 -15.58 -18.69
CA GLU A 118 -2.78 -16.51 -18.73
C GLU A 118 -3.94 -16.04 -17.84
N HIS A 119 -3.62 -15.50 -16.65
CA HIS A 119 -4.63 -14.96 -15.75
C HIS A 119 -5.34 -13.74 -16.35
N LEU A 120 -4.65 -12.95 -17.17
CA LEU A 120 -5.26 -11.81 -17.85
C LEU A 120 -6.26 -12.28 -18.93
N HIS A 121 -5.90 -13.32 -19.69
CA HIS A 121 -6.80 -13.93 -20.67
C HIS A 121 -8.01 -14.62 -20.02
N GLU A 122 -7.81 -15.35 -18.92
CA GLU A 122 -8.92 -15.92 -18.14
C GLU A 122 -9.84 -14.82 -17.59
N ALA A 123 -9.27 -13.70 -17.11
CA ALA A 123 -10.07 -12.57 -16.63
C ALA A 123 -10.94 -11.98 -17.75
N ILE A 124 -10.39 -11.78 -18.95
CA ILE A 124 -11.16 -11.33 -20.12
C ILE A 124 -12.31 -12.30 -20.44
N ALA A 125 -12.05 -13.62 -20.42
CA ALA A 125 -13.06 -14.62 -20.72
C ALA A 125 -14.25 -14.55 -19.74
N PHE A 126 -13.98 -14.44 -18.43
CA PHE A 126 -15.04 -14.31 -17.44
C PHE A 126 -15.80 -12.99 -17.55
N TYR A 127 -15.10 -11.88 -17.75
CA TYR A 127 -15.73 -10.57 -17.92
C TYR A 127 -16.60 -10.48 -19.18
N ARG A 128 -16.17 -11.06 -20.30
CA ARG A 128 -17.00 -11.17 -21.51
C ARG A 128 -18.21 -12.06 -21.26
N ALA A 129 -18.01 -13.21 -20.61
CA ALA A 129 -19.11 -14.12 -20.29
C ALA A 129 -20.17 -13.44 -19.39
N ALA A 130 -19.78 -12.61 -18.42
CA ALA A 130 -20.70 -11.87 -17.58
C ALA A 130 -21.65 -11.00 -18.43
N TYR A 131 -21.08 -10.22 -19.34
CA TYR A 131 -21.84 -9.36 -20.24
C TYR A 131 -22.65 -10.15 -21.27
N GLU A 132 -22.00 -11.01 -22.06
CA GLU A 132 -22.61 -11.68 -23.22
C GLU A 132 -23.71 -12.67 -22.81
N ARG A 133 -23.62 -13.28 -21.61
CA ARG A 133 -24.62 -14.25 -21.13
C ARG A 133 -25.77 -13.58 -20.39
N ASN A 134 -25.55 -12.44 -19.73
CA ASN A 134 -26.61 -11.74 -19.01
C ASN A 134 -26.40 -10.21 -18.99
N PRO A 135 -26.57 -9.52 -20.15
CA PRO A 135 -26.30 -8.07 -20.25
C PRO A 135 -27.12 -7.24 -19.25
N SER A 136 -28.36 -7.68 -18.97
CA SER A 136 -29.27 -7.00 -18.05
C SER A 136 -28.80 -6.99 -16.60
N GLN A 137 -28.19 -8.09 -16.14
CA GLN A 137 -27.63 -8.18 -14.79
C GLN A 137 -26.24 -7.54 -14.72
N ASP A 138 -25.41 -7.75 -15.75
CA ASP A 138 -24.05 -7.20 -15.81
C ASP A 138 -24.05 -5.68 -15.86
N GLN A 139 -25.06 -5.07 -16.49
CA GLN A 139 -25.15 -3.63 -16.73
C GLN A 139 -23.83 -3.09 -17.33
N GLY A 140 -23.23 -3.84 -18.25
CA GLY A 140 -22.00 -3.50 -18.94
C GLY A 140 -20.71 -3.56 -18.10
N TYR A 141 -20.77 -3.87 -16.80
CA TYR A 141 -19.60 -3.84 -15.92
C TYR A 141 -18.52 -4.82 -16.38
N GLY A 142 -18.90 -6.08 -16.64
CA GLY A 142 -18.00 -7.10 -17.14
C GLY A 142 -17.50 -6.77 -18.53
N GLY A 143 -18.40 -6.40 -19.45
CA GLY A 143 -18.02 -6.05 -20.83
C GLY A 143 -17.03 -4.89 -20.90
N THR A 144 -17.21 -3.87 -20.07
CA THR A 144 -16.33 -2.70 -19.98
C THR A 144 -14.96 -3.07 -19.41
N ASN A 145 -14.91 -3.92 -18.37
CA ASN A 145 -13.64 -4.43 -17.85
C ASN A 145 -12.92 -5.32 -18.86
N ALA A 146 -13.63 -6.14 -19.65
CA ALA A 146 -13.02 -6.90 -20.74
C ALA A 146 -12.40 -5.97 -21.80
N ALA A 147 -13.13 -4.92 -22.22
CA ALA A 147 -12.61 -3.92 -23.15
C ALA A 147 -11.36 -3.21 -22.62
N PHE A 148 -11.35 -2.84 -21.32
CA PHE A 148 -10.16 -2.28 -20.69
C PHE A 148 -8.95 -3.23 -20.70
N LEU A 149 -9.16 -4.52 -20.42
CA LEU A 149 -8.08 -5.50 -20.43
C LEU A 149 -7.54 -5.76 -21.85
N LEU A 150 -8.38 -5.64 -22.87
CA LEU A 150 -7.95 -5.67 -24.28
C LEU A 150 -7.08 -4.45 -24.63
N ASP A 151 -7.44 -3.25 -24.18
CA ASP A 151 -6.60 -2.05 -24.35
C ASP A 151 -5.24 -2.19 -23.66
N LEU A 152 -5.22 -2.83 -22.48
CA LEU A 152 -3.98 -3.11 -21.75
C LEU A 152 -3.09 -4.09 -22.51
N LEU A 153 -3.64 -5.19 -23.03
CA LEU A 153 -2.91 -6.12 -23.90
C LEU A 153 -2.38 -5.43 -25.16
N ALA A 154 -3.17 -4.54 -25.75
CA ALA A 154 -2.74 -3.76 -26.92
C ALA A 154 -1.55 -2.86 -26.59
N ALA A 155 -1.58 -2.18 -25.43
CA ALA A 155 -0.48 -1.34 -24.98
C ALA A 155 0.81 -2.14 -24.74
N GLU A 156 0.71 -3.33 -24.15
CA GLU A 156 1.87 -4.23 -23.98
C GLU A 156 2.43 -4.68 -25.34
N ALA A 157 1.55 -5.06 -26.28
CA ALA A 157 1.96 -5.42 -27.64
C ALA A 157 2.67 -4.27 -28.37
N GLU A 158 2.24 -3.01 -28.17
CA GLU A 158 2.93 -1.82 -28.69
C GLU A 158 4.30 -1.58 -28.03
N VAL A 159 4.44 -1.83 -26.73
CA VAL A 159 5.73 -1.74 -26.04
C VAL A 159 6.70 -2.76 -26.61
N VAL A 160 6.25 -4.01 -26.84
CA VAL A 160 7.06 -5.06 -27.46
C VAL A 160 7.47 -4.69 -28.88
N ALA A 161 6.54 -4.19 -29.69
CA ALA A 161 6.80 -3.83 -31.07
C ALA A 161 7.79 -2.64 -31.19
N ARG A 162 7.69 -1.65 -30.29
CA ARG A 162 8.68 -0.55 -30.17
C ARG A 162 10.07 -1.05 -29.82
N ARG A 163 10.18 -1.97 -28.85
CA ARG A 163 11.47 -2.59 -28.48
C ARG A 163 12.06 -3.44 -29.60
N SER A 164 11.21 -3.95 -30.49
CA SER A 164 11.60 -4.78 -31.65
C SER A 164 11.95 -3.96 -32.90
N GLY A 165 12.42 -2.72 -32.73
CA GLY A 165 12.82 -1.86 -33.85
C GLY A 165 11.70 -0.98 -34.41
N GLY A 166 10.60 -0.79 -33.68
CA GLY A 166 9.52 0.12 -34.09
C GLY A 166 8.56 -0.48 -35.11
N LEU A 167 8.41 -1.81 -35.13
CA LEU A 167 7.45 -2.49 -36.00
C LEU A 167 6.02 -2.06 -35.63
N GLU A 168 5.13 -2.00 -36.61
CA GLU A 168 3.70 -1.88 -36.35
C GLU A 168 3.17 -3.18 -35.74
N SER A 169 2.29 -3.07 -34.74
CA SER A 169 1.69 -4.23 -34.08
C SER A 169 0.27 -4.47 -34.58
N HIS A 170 0.11 -5.38 -35.56
CA HIS A 170 -1.21 -5.85 -35.98
C HIS A 170 -2.03 -6.44 -34.82
N GLU A 171 -1.36 -7.06 -33.86
CA GLU A 171 -2.00 -7.57 -32.65
C GLU A 171 -2.57 -6.45 -31.79
N ALA A 172 -1.80 -5.38 -31.55
CA ALA A 172 -2.30 -4.23 -30.81
C ALA A 172 -3.50 -3.57 -31.50
N GLN A 173 -3.44 -3.45 -32.83
CA GLN A 173 -4.57 -2.93 -33.61
C GLN A 173 -5.82 -3.79 -33.44
N ARG A 174 -5.70 -5.11 -33.64
CA ARG A 174 -6.82 -6.06 -33.46
C ARG A 174 -7.44 -5.96 -32.06
N LEU A 175 -6.60 -5.92 -31.03
CA LEU A 175 -7.07 -5.83 -29.63
C LEU A 175 -7.81 -4.52 -29.34
N ARG A 176 -7.36 -3.39 -29.92
CA ARG A 176 -8.08 -2.10 -29.82
C ARG A 176 -9.42 -2.15 -30.57
N GLU A 177 -9.45 -2.75 -31.75
CA GLU A 177 -10.68 -2.96 -32.52
C GLU A 177 -11.68 -3.83 -31.73
N ASP A 178 -11.23 -4.92 -31.12
CA ASP A 178 -12.05 -5.78 -30.25
C ASP A 178 -12.59 -5.00 -29.04
N ALA A 179 -11.77 -4.16 -28.40
CA ALA A 179 -12.18 -3.33 -27.28
C ALA A 179 -13.26 -2.31 -27.68
N GLN A 180 -13.12 -1.68 -28.86
CA GLN A 180 -14.13 -0.77 -29.41
C GLN A 180 -15.42 -1.50 -29.78
N ALA A 181 -15.31 -2.67 -30.41
CA ALA A 181 -16.45 -3.49 -30.81
C ALA A 181 -17.29 -3.96 -29.61
N LEU A 182 -16.68 -4.15 -28.43
CA LEU A 182 -17.41 -4.41 -27.18
C LEU A 182 -18.11 -3.16 -26.64
N ARG A 183 -17.48 -1.99 -26.70
CA ARG A 183 -18.03 -0.75 -26.10
C ARG A 183 -19.29 -0.25 -26.78
N VAL A 184 -19.40 -0.39 -28.10
CA VAL A 184 -20.55 0.11 -28.88
C VAL A 184 -21.89 -0.50 -28.44
N PRO A 185 -22.07 -1.83 -28.39
CA PRO A 185 -23.33 -2.42 -27.91
C PRO A 185 -23.55 -2.14 -26.42
N ILE A 186 -22.50 -2.12 -25.59
CA ILE A 186 -22.61 -1.80 -24.16
C ILE A 186 -23.21 -0.40 -23.97
N LEU A 187 -22.74 0.59 -24.74
CA LEU A 187 -23.27 1.96 -24.65
C LEU A 187 -24.76 1.99 -25.00
N SER A 188 -25.16 1.30 -26.07
CA SER A 188 -26.56 1.20 -26.49
C SER A 188 -27.43 0.58 -25.40
N ASP A 189 -26.98 -0.52 -24.80
CA ASP A 189 -27.70 -1.23 -23.75
C ASP A 189 -27.84 -0.38 -22.48
N LEU A 190 -26.78 0.33 -22.08
CA LEU A 190 -26.79 1.22 -20.92
C LEU A 190 -27.73 2.41 -21.12
N VAL A 191 -27.72 3.05 -22.28
CA VAL A 191 -28.63 4.16 -22.58
C VAL A 191 -30.08 3.68 -22.56
N ALA A 192 -30.38 2.55 -23.20
CA ALA A 192 -31.72 1.97 -23.18
C ALA A 192 -32.18 1.59 -21.75
N ALA A 193 -31.29 1.04 -20.94
CA ALA A 193 -31.58 0.72 -19.54
C ALA A 193 -31.88 1.98 -18.72
N LEU A 194 -31.12 3.06 -18.93
CA LEU A 194 -31.33 4.33 -18.24
C LEU A 194 -32.64 5.03 -18.65
N GLU A 195 -33.03 4.92 -19.91
CA GLU A 195 -34.32 5.41 -20.40
C GLU A 195 -35.50 4.66 -19.76
N GLN A 196 -35.33 3.36 -19.51
CA GLN A 196 -36.34 2.51 -18.86
C GLN A 196 -36.40 2.71 -17.35
N ASP A 197 -35.24 2.88 -16.70
CA ASP A 197 -35.10 3.08 -15.26
C ASP A 197 -34.19 4.30 -14.97
N PRO A 198 -34.77 5.51 -14.85
CA PRO A 198 -34.04 6.71 -14.51
C PRO A 198 -33.32 6.65 -13.15
N ASP A 199 -33.72 5.76 -12.22
CA ASP A 199 -33.08 5.62 -10.91
C ASP A 199 -31.67 5.03 -11.03
N LEU A 200 -31.33 4.40 -12.16
CA LEU A 200 -29.96 3.96 -12.46
C LEU A 200 -28.96 5.13 -12.46
N ALA A 201 -29.41 6.37 -12.71
CA ALA A 201 -28.59 7.57 -12.60
C ALA A 201 -28.14 7.90 -11.17
N SER A 202 -28.61 7.18 -10.15
CA SER A 202 -28.14 7.28 -8.77
C SER A 202 -27.12 6.19 -8.38
N ARG A 203 -26.94 5.17 -9.23
CA ARG A 203 -26.10 4.02 -8.92
C ARG A 203 -24.66 4.26 -9.36
N TYR A 204 -23.74 4.22 -8.40
CA TYR A 204 -22.31 4.51 -8.64
C TYR A 204 -21.72 3.70 -9.82
N TRP A 205 -21.85 2.37 -9.80
CA TRP A 205 -21.20 1.52 -10.79
C TRP A 205 -21.83 1.63 -12.17
N PHE A 206 -23.14 1.94 -12.25
CA PHE A 206 -23.80 2.20 -13.50
C PHE A 206 -23.24 3.45 -14.18
N LEU A 207 -23.17 4.57 -13.44
CA LEU A 207 -22.58 5.81 -13.93
C LEU A 207 -21.09 5.66 -14.27
N ALA A 208 -20.32 4.93 -13.46
CA ALA A 208 -18.90 4.69 -13.69
C ALA A 208 -18.67 3.91 -14.99
N THR A 209 -19.48 2.86 -15.21
CA THR A 209 -19.43 2.04 -16.42
C THR A 209 -19.78 2.85 -17.66
N LEU A 210 -20.88 3.62 -17.60
CA LEU A 210 -21.29 4.50 -18.70
C LEU A 210 -20.21 5.55 -19.04
N ALA A 211 -19.62 6.18 -18.02
CA ALA A 211 -18.51 7.11 -18.21
C ALA A 211 -17.29 6.44 -18.85
N GLU A 212 -16.90 5.25 -18.40
CA GLU A 212 -15.74 4.53 -18.94
C GLU A 212 -15.95 4.07 -20.38
N VAL A 213 -17.15 3.64 -20.74
CA VAL A 213 -17.50 3.28 -22.12
C VAL A 213 -17.37 4.50 -23.05
N CYS A 214 -17.98 5.64 -22.70
CA CYS A 214 -17.82 6.88 -23.45
C CYS A 214 -16.34 7.29 -23.56
N PHE A 215 -15.60 7.22 -22.45
CA PHE A 215 -14.19 7.59 -22.40
C PHE A 215 -13.34 6.70 -23.33
N GLY A 216 -13.57 5.39 -23.32
CA GLY A 216 -12.87 4.44 -24.18
C GLY A 216 -13.22 4.56 -25.67
N LEU A 217 -14.41 5.09 -26.00
CA LEU A 217 -14.81 5.43 -27.37
C LEU A 217 -14.24 6.79 -27.84
N GLY A 218 -13.62 7.57 -26.95
CA GLY A 218 -13.11 8.91 -27.26
C GLY A 218 -14.14 10.04 -27.10
N GLU A 219 -15.35 9.72 -26.63
CA GLU A 219 -16.44 10.67 -26.33
C GLU A 219 -16.20 11.33 -24.96
N TYR A 220 -15.12 12.09 -24.86
CA TYR A 220 -14.66 12.67 -23.59
C TYR A 220 -15.64 13.69 -22.97
N PRO A 221 -16.28 14.60 -23.72
CA PRO A 221 -17.26 15.52 -23.14
C PRO A 221 -18.42 14.78 -22.44
N GLU A 222 -18.96 13.75 -23.09
CA GLU A 222 -20.03 12.88 -22.59
C GLU A 222 -19.55 12.11 -21.35
N ALA A 223 -18.36 11.51 -21.42
CA ALA A 223 -17.74 10.86 -20.26
C ALA A 223 -17.60 11.83 -19.08
N GLY A 224 -17.19 13.08 -19.34
CA GLY A 224 -17.08 14.14 -18.34
C GLY A 224 -18.42 14.49 -17.69
N ALA A 225 -19.50 14.56 -18.47
CA ALA A 225 -20.84 14.78 -17.93
C ALA A 225 -21.26 13.66 -16.97
N TRP A 226 -21.04 12.40 -17.34
CA TRP A 226 -21.34 11.25 -16.48
C TRP A 226 -20.47 11.21 -15.22
N LEU A 227 -19.18 11.54 -15.33
CA LEU A 227 -18.27 11.68 -14.20
C LEU A 227 -18.67 12.80 -13.24
N GLY A 228 -19.18 13.92 -13.76
CA GLY A 228 -19.76 15.00 -12.97
C GLY A 228 -20.98 14.55 -12.16
N ARG A 229 -21.93 13.87 -12.81
CA ARG A 229 -23.10 13.28 -12.11
C ARG A 229 -22.69 12.24 -11.07
N LEU A 230 -21.68 11.43 -11.38
CA LEU A 230 -21.13 10.44 -10.44
C LEU A 230 -20.53 11.13 -9.21
N ARG A 231 -19.83 12.26 -9.38
CA ARG A 231 -19.32 13.06 -8.27
C ARG A 231 -20.46 13.60 -7.41
N GLU A 232 -21.51 14.16 -8.00
CA GLU A 232 -22.69 14.67 -7.28
C GLU A 232 -23.34 13.55 -6.43
N CYS A 233 -23.58 12.39 -7.03
CA CYS A 233 -24.11 11.21 -6.34
C CYS A 233 -23.17 10.73 -5.22
N SER A 234 -21.85 10.80 -5.44
CA SER A 234 -20.84 10.40 -4.46
C SER A 234 -20.68 11.37 -3.29
N GLN A 235 -21.20 12.59 -3.40
CA GLN A 235 -21.13 13.65 -2.39
C GLN A 235 -22.46 13.88 -1.64
N ALA A 236 -23.56 13.28 -2.10
CA ALA A 236 -24.88 13.44 -1.50
C ALA A 236 -25.16 12.38 -0.40
N GLY A 237 -25.55 12.86 0.79
CA GLY A 237 -26.17 12.07 1.86
C GLY A 237 -25.26 11.10 2.64
N GLU A 238 -25.87 10.09 3.26
CA GLU A 238 -25.22 8.97 3.98
C GLU A 238 -24.46 8.01 3.05
N THR A 239 -24.62 8.16 1.73
CA THR A 239 -24.02 7.35 0.66
C THR A 239 -22.78 7.99 0.03
N ARG A 240 -21.85 8.49 0.86
CA ARG A 240 -20.53 8.91 0.35
C ARG A 240 -19.86 7.71 -0.30
N ALA A 241 -19.50 7.81 -1.59
CA ALA A 241 -18.85 6.70 -2.28
C ALA A 241 -17.56 6.32 -1.55
N ALA A 242 -17.41 5.02 -1.27
CA ALA A 242 -16.22 4.51 -0.61
C ALA A 242 -14.98 4.87 -1.44
N GLU A 243 -13.92 5.33 -0.77
CA GLU A 243 -12.73 5.89 -1.41
C GLU A 243 -12.11 4.96 -2.47
N TRP A 244 -12.13 3.65 -2.20
CA TRP A 244 -11.59 2.65 -3.11
C TRP A 244 -12.35 2.58 -4.45
N LYS A 245 -13.65 2.90 -4.48
CA LYS A 245 -14.44 2.93 -5.72
C LYS A 245 -13.92 4.06 -6.62
N LEU A 246 -13.77 5.27 -6.06
CA LEU A 246 -13.24 6.44 -6.76
C LEU A 246 -11.82 6.19 -7.28
N GLN A 247 -10.95 5.62 -6.44
CA GLN A 247 -9.59 5.26 -6.83
C GLN A 247 -9.55 4.30 -8.02
N THR A 248 -10.40 3.26 -7.99
CA THR A 248 -10.48 2.24 -9.06
C THR A 248 -10.91 2.89 -10.37
N THR A 249 -12.04 3.60 -10.37
CA THR A 249 -12.58 4.30 -11.55
C THR A 249 -11.56 5.27 -12.14
N PHE A 250 -10.98 6.14 -11.30
CA PHE A 250 -10.05 7.16 -11.76
C PHE A 250 -8.77 6.55 -12.36
N ARG A 251 -8.18 5.55 -11.71
CA ARG A 251 -6.95 4.90 -12.18
C ARG A 251 -7.15 4.22 -13.53
N GLN A 252 -8.28 3.57 -13.74
CA GLN A 252 -8.62 2.90 -15.00
C GLN A 252 -8.70 3.89 -16.17
N LEU A 253 -9.38 5.02 -15.98
CA LEU A 253 -9.50 6.08 -16.98
C LEU A 253 -8.17 6.79 -17.26
N VAL A 254 -7.34 7.02 -16.23
CA VAL A 254 -5.97 7.52 -16.44
C VAL A 254 -5.16 6.55 -17.29
N LEU A 255 -5.23 5.24 -17.01
CA LEU A 255 -4.52 4.23 -17.81
C LEU A 255 -5.03 4.21 -19.26
N LEU A 256 -6.34 4.27 -19.51
CA LEU A 256 -6.90 4.36 -20.86
C LEU A 256 -6.34 5.57 -21.62
N ALA A 257 -6.37 6.76 -21.03
CA ALA A 257 -5.81 7.96 -21.66
C ALA A 257 -4.31 7.83 -21.96
N ARG A 258 -3.54 7.22 -21.04
CA ARG A 258 -2.11 6.96 -21.24
C ARG A 258 -1.87 5.93 -22.35
N HIS A 259 -2.69 4.89 -22.47
CA HIS A 259 -2.62 3.88 -23.53
C HIS A 259 -3.04 4.43 -24.89
N GLN A 260 -3.83 5.52 -24.92
CA GLN A 260 -4.10 6.30 -26.12
C GLN A 260 -3.02 7.35 -26.40
N ASN A 261 -1.85 7.26 -25.74
CA ASN A 261 -0.70 8.16 -25.89
C ASN A 261 -1.00 9.64 -25.60
N ILE A 262 -2.03 9.92 -24.79
CA ILE A 262 -2.36 11.30 -24.40
C ILE A 262 -1.32 11.79 -23.39
N ALA A 263 -0.66 12.90 -23.71
CA ALA A 263 0.31 13.54 -22.83
C ALA A 263 -0.38 14.12 -21.60
N LEU A 264 0.27 14.00 -20.44
CA LEU A 264 -0.23 14.61 -19.21
C LEU A 264 -0.18 16.14 -19.30
N PRO A 265 -1.12 16.85 -18.67
CA PRO A 265 -1.08 18.30 -18.62
C PRO A 265 0.19 18.77 -17.87
N PRO A 266 0.79 19.90 -18.27
CA PRO A 266 1.85 20.53 -17.50
C PRO A 266 1.36 20.88 -16.10
N GLU A 267 2.25 20.76 -15.12
CA GLU A 267 1.91 21.06 -13.74
C GLU A 267 1.55 22.55 -13.55
N GLY A 268 0.48 22.83 -12.81
CA GLY A 268 -0.06 24.16 -12.55
C GLY A 268 -0.82 24.77 -13.72
N SER A 269 -1.02 24.02 -14.81
CA SER A 269 -1.80 24.51 -15.96
C SER A 269 -3.30 24.51 -15.69
N SER A 270 -4.04 25.40 -16.36
CA SER A 270 -5.49 25.50 -16.22
C SER A 270 -6.20 24.28 -16.80
N VAL A 271 -7.23 23.78 -16.10
CA VAL A 271 -8.07 22.66 -16.59
C VAL A 271 -8.64 22.93 -17.98
N THR A 272 -8.99 24.18 -18.29
CA THR A 272 -9.53 24.58 -19.60
C THR A 272 -8.55 24.40 -20.76
N THR A 273 -7.25 24.31 -20.47
CA THR A 273 -6.20 24.08 -21.49
C THR A 273 -5.79 22.62 -21.61
N TRP A 274 -6.34 21.73 -20.77
CA TRP A 274 -6.01 20.31 -20.80
C TRP A 274 -6.67 19.60 -21.99
N HIS A 275 -6.13 18.45 -22.39
CA HIS A 275 -6.81 17.57 -23.34
C HIS A 275 -8.22 17.18 -22.81
N PRO A 276 -9.27 17.04 -23.66
CA PRO A 276 -10.63 16.70 -23.24
C PRO A 276 -10.71 15.49 -22.29
N ALA A 277 -9.89 14.46 -22.49
CA ALA A 277 -9.77 13.31 -21.58
C ALA A 277 -9.46 13.71 -20.12
N TRP A 278 -8.52 14.65 -19.91
CA TRP A 278 -8.18 15.12 -18.57
C TRP A 278 -9.22 16.09 -18.01
N GLN A 279 -9.90 16.84 -18.89
CA GLN A 279 -11.05 17.67 -18.49
C GLN A 279 -12.20 16.80 -17.97
N ALA A 280 -12.49 15.68 -18.65
CA ALA A 280 -13.49 14.70 -18.21
C ALA A 280 -13.14 14.14 -16.82
N LEU A 281 -11.89 13.75 -16.60
CA LEU A 281 -11.41 13.32 -15.28
C LEU A 281 -11.51 14.43 -14.21
N SER A 282 -11.37 15.68 -14.62
CA SER A 282 -11.57 16.85 -13.74
C SER A 282 -13.00 17.02 -13.27
N ALA A 283 -13.99 16.54 -14.03
CA ALA A 283 -15.38 16.54 -13.56
C ALA A 283 -15.56 15.65 -12.30
N LEU A 284 -14.81 14.54 -12.20
CA LEU A 284 -14.90 13.60 -11.09
C LEU A 284 -14.23 14.11 -9.80
N LEU A 285 -12.97 14.54 -9.87
CA LEU A 285 -12.18 14.92 -8.68
C LEU A 285 -12.03 16.43 -8.49
N GLY A 286 -12.44 17.20 -9.49
CA GLY A 286 -12.34 18.65 -9.46
C GLY A 286 -10.88 19.09 -9.25
N PRO A 287 -10.63 19.95 -8.24
CA PRO A 287 -9.29 20.43 -7.98
C PRO A 287 -8.24 19.33 -7.73
N ASP A 288 -8.61 18.16 -7.20
CA ASP A 288 -7.63 17.12 -6.81
C ASP A 288 -7.14 16.28 -7.99
N THR A 289 -7.70 16.49 -9.17
CA THR A 289 -7.43 15.72 -10.39
C THR A 289 -5.95 15.72 -10.73
N GLU A 290 -5.30 16.89 -10.77
CA GLU A 290 -3.90 17.03 -11.15
C GLU A 290 -2.97 16.18 -10.25
N SER A 291 -3.18 16.23 -8.93
CA SER A 291 -2.41 15.43 -7.96
C SER A 291 -2.62 13.92 -8.17
N ALA A 292 -3.82 13.53 -8.56
CA ALA A 292 -4.20 12.13 -8.78
C ALA A 292 -3.72 11.54 -10.11
N LEU A 293 -3.39 12.38 -11.10
CA LEU A 293 -2.93 11.91 -12.43
C LEU A 293 -1.64 11.08 -12.36
N SER A 294 -0.90 11.13 -11.26
CA SER A 294 0.31 10.32 -11.05
C SER A 294 0.05 8.83 -10.78
N CYS A 295 -1.21 8.43 -10.57
CA CYS A 295 -1.57 7.06 -10.16
C CYS A 295 -1.23 5.94 -11.16
N TYR A 296 -0.87 6.27 -12.41
CA TYR A 296 -0.38 5.28 -13.39
C TYR A 296 1.06 4.82 -13.13
N ARG A 297 1.87 5.59 -12.41
CA ARG A 297 3.31 5.29 -12.21
C ARG A 297 3.56 4.07 -11.31
N GLY A 298 2.50 3.56 -10.69
CA GLY A 298 2.60 2.52 -9.66
C GLY A 298 3.16 3.06 -8.34
N LYS A 299 3.30 2.18 -7.35
CA LYS A 299 3.70 2.54 -5.99
C LYS A 299 5.22 2.64 -5.92
N VAL A 300 5.74 3.79 -5.50
CA VAL A 300 7.20 4.06 -5.45
C VAL A 300 7.75 3.73 -4.07
N GLY A 301 8.74 2.85 -4.02
CA GLY A 301 9.48 2.48 -2.81
C GLY A 301 10.90 3.05 -2.81
N LEU A 302 11.37 3.51 -1.65
CA LEU A 302 12.75 3.89 -1.42
C LEU A 302 13.36 2.98 -0.35
N ALA A 303 14.46 2.32 -0.69
CA ALA A 303 15.24 1.46 0.18
C ALA A 303 16.55 2.18 0.58
N LEU A 304 16.86 2.21 1.87
CA LEU A 304 18.13 2.71 2.42
C LEU A 304 18.83 1.56 3.16
N SER A 305 19.92 1.05 2.59
CA SER A 305 20.61 -0.15 3.08
C SER A 305 21.35 0.02 4.42
N GLY A 306 21.83 -1.09 4.97
CA GLY A 306 22.68 -1.10 6.16
C GLY A 306 24.14 -0.72 5.91
N GLY A 307 24.92 -0.61 7.00
CA GLY A 307 26.34 -0.24 6.98
C GLY A 307 26.79 0.81 8.02
N GLY A 308 25.99 1.01 9.08
CA GLY A 308 26.27 1.98 10.14
C GLY A 308 26.34 3.44 9.67
N PHE A 309 27.06 4.30 10.40
CA PHE A 309 27.12 5.74 10.08
C PHE A 309 27.75 6.04 8.70
N ARG A 310 28.61 5.16 8.17
CA ARG A 310 29.13 5.29 6.80
C ARG A 310 27.99 5.23 5.78
N ALA A 311 27.09 4.25 5.94
CA ALA A 311 25.89 4.17 5.12
C ALA A 311 24.97 5.38 5.35
N SER A 312 24.75 5.79 6.61
CA SER A 312 23.94 6.98 6.92
C SER A 312 24.41 8.23 6.16
N LEU A 313 25.71 8.52 6.15
CA LEU A 313 26.29 9.67 5.46
C LEU A 313 26.20 9.53 3.93
N PHE A 314 26.38 8.32 3.39
CA PHE A 314 26.17 8.05 1.96
C PHE A 314 24.73 8.34 1.55
N HIS A 315 23.75 7.87 2.32
CA HIS A 315 22.34 8.12 2.05
C HIS A 315 21.97 9.60 2.14
N LEU A 316 22.63 10.43 2.96
CA LEU A 316 22.40 11.88 2.93
C LEU A 316 22.65 12.48 1.54
N GLY A 317 23.73 12.05 0.86
CA GLY A 317 24.03 12.47 -0.51
C GLY A 317 22.97 11.98 -1.51
N VAL A 318 22.50 10.74 -1.35
CA VAL A 318 21.45 10.18 -2.22
C VAL A 318 20.11 10.90 -2.00
N LEU A 319 19.70 11.12 -0.75
CA LEU A 319 18.50 11.89 -0.41
C LEU A 319 18.58 13.31 -0.97
N ALA A 320 19.75 13.97 -0.90
CA ALA A 320 19.94 15.30 -1.48
C ALA A 320 19.71 15.27 -2.99
N ARG A 321 20.29 14.28 -3.70
CA ARG A 321 20.08 14.14 -5.14
C ARG A 321 18.63 13.83 -5.49
N LEU A 322 17.95 12.96 -4.73
CA LEU A 322 16.55 12.62 -4.94
C LEU A 322 15.63 13.83 -4.69
N ALA A 323 15.95 14.69 -3.72
CA ALA A 323 15.25 15.95 -3.51
C ALA A 323 15.45 16.91 -4.69
N GLU A 324 16.68 17.02 -5.18
CA GLU A 324 17.02 17.85 -6.34
C GLU A 324 16.31 17.40 -7.61
N VAL A 325 16.01 16.12 -7.82
CA VAL A 325 15.27 15.66 -9.01
C VAL A 325 13.77 15.49 -8.75
N ASP A 326 13.27 15.95 -7.60
CA ASP A 326 11.86 15.90 -7.19
C ASP A 326 11.29 14.47 -7.06
N ALA A 327 12.16 13.48 -6.89
CA ALA A 327 11.79 12.07 -6.78
C ALA A 327 11.22 11.75 -5.39
N LEU A 328 11.75 12.36 -4.32
CA LEU A 328 11.32 12.09 -2.95
C LEU A 328 9.83 12.32 -2.73
N ARG A 329 9.24 13.32 -3.42
CA ARG A 329 7.81 13.65 -3.28
C ARG A 329 6.89 12.51 -3.72
N SER A 330 7.39 11.60 -4.55
CA SER A 330 6.64 10.45 -5.07
C SER A 330 6.75 9.19 -4.20
N VAL A 331 7.63 9.16 -3.18
CA VAL A 331 7.91 7.97 -2.37
C VAL A 331 6.73 7.64 -1.45
N GLU A 332 6.19 6.44 -1.59
CA GLU A 332 5.04 5.93 -0.80
C GLU A 332 5.44 4.92 0.27
N VAL A 333 6.65 4.36 0.18
CA VAL A 333 7.20 3.44 1.18
C VAL A 333 8.68 3.74 1.35
N LEU A 334 9.10 3.87 2.59
CA LEU A 334 10.49 4.05 2.98
C LEU A 334 10.92 2.83 3.80
N SER A 335 11.69 1.94 3.18
CA SER A 335 12.28 0.78 3.84
C SER A 335 13.71 1.07 4.21
N THR A 336 14.08 0.81 5.45
CA THR A 336 15.38 1.22 5.98
C THR A 336 15.98 0.12 6.82
N VAL A 337 17.31 0.01 6.75
CA VAL A 337 18.07 -1.03 7.46
C VAL A 337 19.24 -0.38 8.18
N SER A 338 19.47 -0.69 9.46
CA SER A 338 20.68 -0.33 10.20
C SER A 338 21.07 1.15 10.07
N GLY A 339 22.22 1.47 9.48
CA GLY A 339 22.65 2.84 9.18
C GLY A 339 21.62 3.65 8.37
N GLY A 340 20.95 3.00 7.42
CA GLY A 340 19.80 3.54 6.69
C GLY A 340 18.62 3.86 7.59
N SER A 341 18.34 3.06 8.62
CA SER A 341 17.27 3.34 9.61
C SER A 341 17.56 4.54 10.49
N ILE A 342 18.83 4.76 10.84
CA ILE A 342 19.23 5.91 11.67
C ILE A 342 18.91 7.22 10.94
N VAL A 343 19.39 7.37 9.70
CA VAL A 343 19.16 8.58 8.88
C VAL A 343 17.76 8.64 8.31
N GLY A 344 17.20 7.50 7.90
CA GLY A 344 15.87 7.39 7.33
C GLY A 344 14.78 7.78 8.32
N THR A 345 14.94 7.45 9.61
CA THR A 345 14.04 7.92 10.67
C THR A 345 14.11 9.43 10.86
N HIS A 346 15.31 10.02 10.86
CA HIS A 346 15.46 11.48 10.96
C HIS A 346 14.77 12.17 9.75
N TYR A 347 15.05 11.69 8.53
CA TYR A 347 14.38 12.15 7.32
C TYR A 347 12.84 12.05 7.44
N TYR A 348 12.35 10.92 7.94
CA TYR A 348 10.92 10.67 8.08
C TYR A 348 10.25 11.65 9.05
N LEU A 349 10.89 11.96 10.19
CA LEU A 349 10.37 12.93 11.16
C LEU A 349 10.33 14.35 10.59
N GLU A 350 11.38 14.76 9.87
CA GLU A 350 11.39 16.02 9.13
C GLU A 350 10.28 16.09 8.05
N LEU A 351 10.02 14.97 7.38
CA LEU A 351 8.96 14.86 6.39
C LEU A 351 7.56 14.89 7.01
N GLN A 352 7.37 14.18 8.14
CA GLN A 352 6.14 14.24 8.92
C GLN A 352 5.82 15.70 9.26
N ARG A 353 6.79 16.43 9.82
CA ARG A 353 6.65 17.85 10.15
C ARG A 353 6.23 18.68 8.92
N LEU A 354 6.90 18.51 7.78
CA LEU A 354 6.57 19.23 6.54
C LEU A 354 5.12 18.96 6.08
N ILE A 355 4.69 17.71 6.10
CA ILE A 355 3.36 17.29 5.63
C ILE A 355 2.24 17.73 6.60
N GLU A 356 2.54 17.81 7.89
CA GLU A 356 1.59 18.26 8.92
C GLU A 356 1.49 19.80 8.99
N GLU A 357 2.53 20.52 8.60
CA GLU A 357 2.55 21.99 8.60
C GLU A 357 2.05 22.62 7.29
N LYS A 358 2.23 21.95 6.15
CA LYS A 358 1.97 22.50 4.82
C LYS A 358 0.95 21.66 4.07
N SER A 359 -0.02 22.34 3.42
CA SER A 359 -1.01 21.65 2.59
C SER A 359 -0.34 21.03 1.35
N ASP A 360 -0.90 19.93 0.83
CA ASP A 360 -0.30 19.12 -0.25
C ASP A 360 0.13 19.96 -1.47
N ARG A 361 -0.72 20.90 -1.91
CA ARG A 361 -0.45 21.78 -3.05
C ARG A 361 0.67 22.78 -2.82
N ALA A 362 0.85 23.18 -1.56
CA ALA A 362 1.87 24.14 -1.20
C ALA A 362 3.24 23.47 -1.06
N ILE A 363 3.31 22.13 -0.92
CA ILE A 363 4.57 21.39 -0.86
C ILE A 363 5.21 21.32 -2.26
N THR A 364 6.38 21.95 -2.38
CA THR A 364 7.16 22.06 -3.61
C THR A 364 8.44 21.23 -3.54
N ARG A 365 9.12 21.07 -4.68
CA ARG A 365 10.47 20.51 -4.75
C ARG A 365 11.45 21.21 -3.79
N GLN A 366 11.35 22.54 -3.67
CA GLN A 366 12.28 23.32 -2.84
C GLN A 366 12.12 23.01 -1.35
N ASP A 367 10.91 22.66 -0.91
CA ASP A 367 10.67 22.23 0.47
C ASP A 367 11.42 20.94 0.80
N TYR A 368 11.47 19.98 -0.13
CA TYR A 368 12.26 18.76 0.04
C TYR A 368 13.77 19.02 0.03
N VAL A 369 14.23 19.96 -0.81
CA VAL A 369 15.65 20.36 -0.83
C VAL A 369 16.06 21.01 0.49
N GLU A 370 15.22 21.90 1.04
CA GLU A 370 15.45 22.52 2.35
C GLU A 370 15.35 21.51 3.49
N LEU A 371 14.40 20.58 3.43
CA LEU A 371 14.28 19.48 4.38
C LEU A 371 15.58 18.68 4.46
N VAL A 372 16.11 18.23 3.32
CA VAL A 372 17.35 17.45 3.31
C VAL A 372 18.56 18.27 3.74
N ARG A 373 18.58 19.59 3.46
CA ARG A 373 19.63 20.50 3.94
C ARG A 373 19.67 20.56 5.47
N ARG A 374 18.51 20.71 6.14
CA ARG A 374 18.42 20.69 7.61
C ARG A 374 18.84 19.33 8.17
N LEU A 375 18.25 18.25 7.64
CA LEU A 375 18.61 16.88 7.98
C LEU A 375 20.14 16.67 7.93
N HIS A 376 20.80 17.10 6.86
CA HIS A 376 22.26 16.97 6.73
C HIS A 376 23.02 17.72 7.84
N ALA A 377 22.66 18.98 8.12
CA ALA A 377 23.31 19.77 9.16
C ALA A 377 23.15 19.16 10.56
N ASP A 378 21.92 18.81 10.92
CA ASP A 378 21.57 18.31 12.25
C ASP A 378 22.11 16.89 12.47
N PHE A 379 22.02 16.04 11.44
CA PHE A 379 22.56 14.69 11.51
C PHE A 379 24.08 14.67 11.69
N VAL A 380 24.82 15.48 10.93
CA VAL A 380 26.29 15.57 11.05
C VAL A 380 26.68 16.07 12.44
N LYS A 381 26.00 17.11 12.95
CA LYS A 381 26.20 17.64 14.31
C LYS A 381 25.99 16.56 15.38
N GLY A 382 24.94 15.76 15.27
CA GLY A 382 24.66 14.67 16.22
C GLY A 382 25.65 13.51 16.14
N VAL A 383 26.04 13.09 14.93
CA VAL A 383 27.06 12.03 14.74
C VAL A 383 28.40 12.42 15.37
N GLN A 384 28.79 13.69 15.28
CA GLN A 384 30.02 14.24 15.88
C GLN A 384 30.04 14.16 17.42
N ARG A 385 28.92 13.85 18.09
CA ARG A 385 28.86 13.60 19.54
C ARG A 385 29.36 12.21 19.95
N ASN A 386 29.92 11.42 19.01
CA ASN A 386 30.52 10.11 19.25
C ASN A 386 29.56 9.12 19.93
N ILE A 387 28.35 8.97 19.38
CA ILE A 387 27.28 8.11 19.90
C ILE A 387 27.79 6.71 20.25
N ARG A 388 28.58 6.08 19.36
CA ARG A 388 29.12 4.71 19.58
C ARG A 388 29.98 4.60 20.84
N VAL A 389 30.84 5.57 21.10
CA VAL A 389 31.72 5.57 22.29
C VAL A 389 30.88 5.74 23.55
N ARG A 390 29.89 6.63 23.51
CA ARG A 390 29.01 6.93 24.66
C ARG A 390 28.07 5.79 25.05
N VAL A 391 27.84 4.81 24.17
CA VAL A 391 27.12 3.58 24.52
C VAL A 391 27.90 2.79 25.57
N PHE A 392 29.24 2.78 25.49
CA PHE A 392 30.11 1.98 26.37
C PHE A 392 30.57 2.72 27.64
N ASP A 393 30.52 4.06 27.65
CA ASP A 393 31.12 4.89 28.72
C ASP A 393 30.15 5.37 29.83
N SER A 394 28.89 4.91 29.85
CA SER A 394 27.88 5.42 30.82
C SER A 394 27.77 4.59 32.11
N LEU A 395 28.31 5.09 33.23
CA LEU A 395 28.26 4.45 34.55
C LEU A 395 26.83 4.09 35.05
N PRO A 396 25.82 4.99 35.03
CA PRO A 396 24.47 4.66 35.48
C PRO A 396 23.73 3.67 34.56
N ALA A 397 23.96 3.74 33.25
CA ALA A 397 23.39 2.79 32.30
C ALA A 397 24.03 1.41 32.45
N ASN A 398 25.35 1.35 32.68
CA ASN A 398 26.09 0.12 32.98
C ASN A 398 25.59 -0.55 34.27
N LEU A 399 25.22 0.23 35.29
CA LEU A 399 24.56 -0.31 36.47
C LEU A 399 23.17 -0.87 36.14
N ARG A 400 22.35 -0.16 35.36
CA ARG A 400 21.01 -0.64 34.96
C ARG A 400 21.07 -1.92 34.11
N LEU A 401 22.10 -2.07 33.28
CA LEU A 401 22.38 -3.29 32.51
C LEU A 401 22.67 -4.51 33.41
N LEU A 402 23.34 -4.31 34.56
CA LEU A 402 23.64 -5.40 35.50
C LEU A 402 22.40 -5.93 36.24
N PHE A 403 21.34 -5.12 36.35
CA PHE A 403 20.15 -5.45 37.15
C PHE A 403 18.89 -5.70 36.31
N SER A 404 18.96 -5.67 34.98
CA SER A 404 17.80 -5.88 34.10
C SER A 404 18.12 -6.90 33.01
N SER A 405 17.30 -7.94 32.88
CA SER A 405 17.37 -8.90 31.77
C SER A 405 16.80 -8.37 30.45
N THR A 406 16.16 -7.19 30.47
CA THR A 406 15.45 -6.61 29.32
C THR A 406 16.04 -5.28 28.84
N TYR A 407 16.92 -4.66 29.62
CA TYR A 407 17.69 -3.49 29.21
C TYR A 407 19.03 -3.96 28.62
N THR A 408 19.33 -3.53 27.40
CA THR A 408 20.55 -3.93 26.65
C THR A 408 21.28 -2.70 26.13
N ARG A 409 22.54 -2.87 25.67
CA ARG A 409 23.29 -1.76 25.05
C ARG A 409 22.57 -1.26 23.80
N SER A 410 21.81 -2.12 23.12
CA SER A 410 20.93 -1.75 22.01
C SER A 410 19.83 -0.79 22.44
N LYS A 411 19.16 -1.00 23.58
CA LYS A 411 18.19 -0.02 24.08
C LYS A 411 18.88 1.33 24.37
N ARG A 412 20.04 1.31 25.04
CA ARG A 412 20.84 2.52 25.32
C ARG A 412 21.25 3.26 24.04
N LEU A 413 21.67 2.54 23.01
CA LEU A 413 21.98 3.10 21.69
C LEU A 413 20.77 3.83 21.10
N GLY A 414 19.57 3.26 21.22
CA GLY A 414 18.32 3.89 20.82
C GLY A 414 18.01 5.20 21.57
N GLU A 415 18.30 5.26 22.86
CA GLU A 415 18.15 6.49 23.65
C GLU A 415 19.07 7.61 23.16
N LEU A 416 20.30 7.26 22.77
CA LEU A 416 21.27 8.22 22.24
C LEU A 416 20.90 8.68 20.83
N TYR A 417 20.30 7.82 19.98
CA TYR A 417 19.76 8.29 18.70
C TYR A 417 18.68 9.35 18.91
N GLU A 418 17.79 9.16 19.88
CA GLU A 418 16.78 10.17 20.17
C GLU A 418 17.40 11.47 20.70
N SER A 419 18.25 11.39 21.73
CA SER A 419 18.78 12.60 22.39
C SER A 419 19.78 13.38 21.55
N GLU A 420 20.48 12.73 20.62
CA GLU A 420 21.55 13.37 19.84
C GLU A 420 21.18 13.61 18.37
N LEU A 421 20.16 12.94 17.83
CA LEU A 421 19.74 13.10 16.43
C LEU A 421 18.29 13.58 16.32
N TYR A 422 17.34 12.90 16.96
CA TYR A 422 15.91 13.15 16.70
C TYR A 422 15.33 14.32 17.48
N THR A 423 15.95 14.73 18.59
CA THR A 423 15.59 15.95 19.33
C THR A 423 15.76 17.22 18.50
N GLU A 424 16.66 17.23 17.51
CA GLU A 424 16.92 18.40 16.65
C GLU A 424 15.73 18.69 15.71
N VAL A 425 14.85 17.72 15.48
CA VAL A 425 13.64 17.92 14.66
C VAL A 425 12.66 18.83 15.39
N ALA A 426 12.29 19.94 14.74
CA ALA A 426 11.38 20.94 15.27
C ALA A 426 9.89 20.51 15.22
N ASP A 427 9.56 19.31 15.68
CA ASP A 427 8.22 18.71 15.67
C ASP A 427 7.36 19.03 16.93
N GLY A 428 7.83 19.97 17.77
CA GLY A 428 7.17 20.34 19.03
C GLY A 428 7.30 19.32 20.16
N ARG A 429 8.06 18.24 19.98
CA ARG A 429 8.28 17.22 21.03
C ARG A 429 9.51 17.52 21.89
N GLY A 430 10.51 18.20 21.34
CA GLY A 430 11.78 18.50 22.02
C GLY A 430 12.46 17.21 22.48
N ASP A 431 12.85 17.16 23.75
CA ASP A 431 13.54 16.02 24.37
C ASP A 431 12.62 14.82 24.71
N ARG A 432 11.31 14.93 24.46
CA ARG A 432 10.39 13.84 24.76
C ARG A 432 10.67 12.65 23.83
N PRO A 433 10.79 11.43 24.37
CA PRO A 433 10.91 10.22 23.56
C PRO A 433 9.74 10.10 22.58
N ARG A 434 10.05 9.63 21.38
CA ARG A 434 9.05 9.39 20.33
C ARG A 434 8.66 7.92 20.39
N ARG A 435 7.39 7.62 20.18
CA ARG A 435 6.87 6.25 20.12
C ARG A 435 6.56 5.88 18.68
N MET A 436 6.52 4.59 18.36
CA MET A 436 6.16 4.15 17.00
C MET A 436 4.77 4.67 16.57
N PRO A 437 3.70 4.63 17.41
CA PRO A 437 2.43 5.27 17.05
C PRO A 437 2.50 6.78 16.80
N ASP A 438 3.51 7.47 17.32
CA ASP A 438 3.67 8.91 17.14
C ASP A 438 4.16 9.30 15.74
N VAL A 439 4.71 8.35 14.97
CA VAL A 439 5.18 8.60 13.59
C VAL A 439 4.06 8.51 12.56
N LEU A 440 2.81 8.29 12.98
CA LEU A 440 1.67 8.33 12.07
C LEU A 440 1.43 9.77 11.58
N VAL A 441 1.69 9.99 10.30
CA VAL A 441 1.53 11.30 9.66
C VAL A 441 0.06 11.63 9.48
N THR A 442 -0.35 12.82 9.93
CA THR A 442 -1.71 13.35 9.70
C THR A 442 -1.64 14.58 8.80
N PRO A 443 -1.79 14.42 7.46
CA PRO A 443 -1.56 15.54 6.55
C PRO A 443 -2.47 16.73 6.81
N LYS A 444 -1.91 17.93 6.64
CA LYS A 444 -2.68 19.16 6.77
C LYS A 444 -3.84 19.20 5.76
N ALA A 445 -5.06 19.35 6.27
CA ALA A 445 -6.26 19.51 5.45
C ALA A 445 -6.17 20.78 4.59
N ALA A 446 -6.74 20.74 3.39
CA ALA A 446 -6.74 21.86 2.46
C ALA A 446 -7.67 23.01 2.90
N ASP A 447 -8.73 22.70 3.65
CA ASP A 447 -9.78 23.61 4.12
C ASP A 447 -9.69 23.92 5.62
N GLY A 448 -8.69 23.38 6.32
CA GLY A 448 -8.54 23.54 7.77
C GLY A 448 -9.58 22.80 8.59
N THR A 449 -10.45 21.98 7.98
CA THR A 449 -11.35 21.09 8.71
C THR A 449 -10.52 19.98 9.38
N GLY A 450 -10.95 19.55 10.58
CA GLY A 450 -10.14 18.75 11.50
C GLY A 450 -9.61 17.41 10.97
N GLN A 451 -8.80 16.76 11.80
CA GLN A 451 -8.07 15.52 11.49
C GLN A 451 -9.01 14.40 11.00
N VAL A 452 -8.95 14.09 9.70
CA VAL A 452 -9.50 12.85 9.15
C VAL A 452 -8.45 11.75 9.29
N LEU A 453 -8.87 10.56 9.71
CA LEU A 453 -8.01 9.38 9.74
C LEU A 453 -7.36 9.16 8.36
N PHE A 454 -6.06 9.41 8.24
CA PHE A 454 -5.34 9.25 7.00
C PHE A 454 -4.67 7.88 6.91
N LYS A 455 -5.11 7.04 5.97
CA LYS A 455 -4.48 5.76 5.65
C LYS A 455 -3.67 5.90 4.36
N PRO A 456 -2.32 5.97 4.39
CA PRO A 456 -1.49 6.24 3.21
C PRO A 456 -1.84 5.38 2.01
N LYS A 457 -1.98 4.07 2.22
CA LYS A 457 -2.35 3.10 1.18
C LYS A 457 -3.60 3.46 0.37
N PHE A 458 -4.61 4.05 1.02
CA PHE A 458 -5.90 4.33 0.40
C PHE A 458 -6.09 5.79 0.02
N HIS A 459 -5.28 6.70 0.55
CA HIS A 459 -5.43 8.14 0.34
C HIS A 459 -4.27 8.78 -0.43
N ASN A 460 -3.09 8.16 -0.49
CA ASN A 460 -1.92 8.71 -1.19
C ASN A 460 -2.17 8.95 -2.68
N TRP A 461 -3.07 8.19 -3.30
CA TRP A 461 -3.32 8.30 -4.74
C TRP A 461 -3.82 9.70 -5.14
N ARG A 462 -4.49 10.46 -4.26
CA ARG A 462 -4.92 11.84 -4.49
C ARG A 462 -3.89 12.91 -4.15
N ARG A 463 -2.77 12.53 -3.55
CA ARG A 463 -1.76 13.47 -3.08
C ARG A 463 -0.64 13.62 -4.08
N ARG A 464 -0.11 14.82 -4.21
CA ARG A 464 1.13 15.06 -4.94
C ARG A 464 2.34 14.75 -4.07
N ALA A 465 2.35 15.24 -2.82
CA ALA A 465 3.32 14.89 -1.79
C ALA A 465 2.84 13.67 -1.02
N LYS A 466 3.33 12.50 -1.44
CA LYS A 466 2.98 11.22 -0.85
C LYS A 466 3.44 11.15 0.61
N VAL A 467 2.66 10.43 1.41
CA VAL A 467 3.00 10.10 2.79
C VAL A 467 3.61 8.71 2.78
N PRO A 468 4.92 8.54 3.02
CA PRO A 468 5.51 7.23 3.02
C PRO A 468 5.08 6.41 4.24
N VAL A 469 4.92 5.10 4.05
CA VAL A 469 4.94 4.13 5.15
C VAL A 469 6.39 3.88 5.52
N LEU A 470 6.76 4.13 6.78
CA LEU A 470 8.10 3.81 7.30
C LEU A 470 8.16 2.32 7.70
N LEU A 471 9.12 1.60 7.13
CA LEU A 471 9.49 0.24 7.52
C LEU A 471 10.90 0.26 8.11
N LEU A 472 11.00 0.05 9.42
CA LEU A 472 12.27 -0.21 10.10
C LEU A 472 12.53 -1.72 10.07
N ASN A 473 13.46 -2.15 9.23
CA ASN A 473 13.75 -3.57 8.99
C ASN A 473 14.66 -4.15 10.07
N THR A 474 14.29 -5.31 10.61
CA THR A 474 15.05 -6.08 11.59
C THR A 474 14.96 -7.57 11.26
N THR A 475 15.86 -8.38 11.81
CA THR A 475 15.80 -9.84 11.63
C THR A 475 15.38 -10.51 12.93
N SER A 476 14.37 -11.39 12.87
CA SER A 476 13.98 -12.25 13.98
C SER A 476 14.95 -13.42 14.09
N LEU A 477 15.65 -13.54 15.22
CA LEU A 477 16.50 -14.71 15.49
C LEU A 477 15.69 -15.99 15.72
N ASN A 478 14.41 -15.85 16.06
CA ASN A 478 13.53 -16.98 16.35
C ASN A 478 13.19 -17.78 15.09
N SER A 479 12.99 -17.09 13.97
CA SER A 479 12.51 -17.65 12.71
C SER A 479 13.50 -17.49 11.56
N GLY A 480 14.43 -16.53 11.66
CA GLY A 480 15.29 -16.09 10.56
C GLY A 480 14.57 -15.17 9.57
N HIS A 481 13.32 -14.78 9.83
CA HIS A 481 12.51 -13.95 8.92
C HIS A 481 12.74 -12.45 9.17
N ASN A 482 12.37 -11.64 8.17
CA ASN A 482 12.21 -10.21 8.32
C ASN A 482 11.14 -9.88 9.36
N TRP A 483 11.46 -8.90 10.19
CA TRP A 483 10.56 -8.30 11.18
C TRP A 483 10.58 -6.79 11.01
N PHE A 484 9.40 -6.18 10.90
CA PHE A 484 9.28 -4.74 10.73
C PHE A 484 8.72 -4.06 11.97
N PHE A 485 9.19 -2.85 12.23
CA PHE A 485 8.44 -1.85 12.99
C PHE A 485 7.90 -0.80 12.02
N THR A 486 6.60 -0.55 12.07
CA THR A 486 5.92 0.54 11.36
C THR A 486 5.26 1.48 12.37
N GLY A 487 4.63 2.57 11.89
CA GLY A 487 3.85 3.45 12.77
C GLY A 487 2.59 2.81 13.36
N SER A 488 2.09 1.70 12.79
CA SER A 488 0.81 1.09 13.22
C SER A 488 0.95 -0.32 13.78
N TRP A 489 1.98 -1.07 13.41
CA TRP A 489 2.18 -2.46 13.79
C TRP A 489 3.66 -2.86 13.87
N MET A 490 3.93 -3.98 14.53
CA MET A 490 5.22 -4.67 14.53
C MET A 490 5.06 -6.19 14.29
N GLY A 491 6.02 -6.83 13.64
CA GLY A 491 6.01 -8.29 13.40
C GLY A 491 6.46 -8.71 12.01
N GLU A 492 6.21 -9.97 11.65
CA GLU A 492 6.61 -10.52 10.35
C GLU A 492 5.56 -10.25 9.26
N PRO A 493 5.97 -9.75 8.08
CA PRO A 493 5.08 -9.41 6.98
C PRO A 493 4.39 -10.66 6.38
N PRO A 494 3.18 -10.52 5.80
CA PRO A 494 2.45 -11.61 5.14
C PRO A 494 3.09 -12.18 3.89
N GLY A 495 3.90 -11.42 3.16
CA GLY A 495 4.55 -11.87 1.93
C GLY A 495 5.91 -12.53 2.19
N LEU A 496 6.40 -13.28 1.19
CA LEU A 496 7.74 -13.87 1.03
C LEU A 496 7.99 -15.31 1.48
N ILE A 497 7.15 -15.92 2.31
CA ILE A 497 7.38 -17.32 2.72
C ILE A 497 6.25 -18.20 2.20
N GLY A 498 6.58 -19.11 1.27
CA GLY A 498 5.64 -20.08 0.73
C GLY A 498 5.16 -21.06 1.82
N PRO A 499 3.93 -21.58 1.77
CA PRO A 499 3.38 -22.39 2.85
C PRO A 499 3.77 -23.87 2.83
N GLU A 500 4.58 -24.33 1.88
CA GLU A 500 4.65 -25.77 1.54
C GLU A 500 6.00 -26.46 1.83
N VAL A 501 7.13 -25.76 1.76
CA VAL A 501 8.48 -26.37 1.86
C VAL A 501 9.37 -25.54 2.78
N ASP A 502 10.06 -26.21 3.72
CA ASP A 502 11.04 -25.62 4.64
C ASP A 502 10.54 -24.40 5.45
N VAL A 503 9.27 -24.44 5.87
CA VAL A 503 8.62 -23.38 6.64
C VAL A 503 8.76 -23.56 8.16
N ASN A 504 9.30 -22.54 8.83
CA ASN A 504 9.34 -22.44 10.29
C ASN A 504 8.08 -21.74 10.85
N GLU A 505 7.94 -21.73 12.19
CA GLU A 505 6.89 -20.97 12.89
C GLU A 505 6.94 -19.49 12.49
N ARG A 506 5.77 -18.91 12.18
CA ARG A 506 5.65 -17.52 11.73
C ARG A 506 5.01 -16.65 12.80
N TYR A 507 5.65 -15.54 13.12
CA TYR A 507 5.16 -14.61 14.14
C TYR A 507 4.23 -13.57 13.52
N ARG A 508 2.93 -13.68 13.82
CA ARG A 508 1.89 -12.80 13.29
C ARG A 508 2.19 -11.32 13.57
N ARG A 509 2.14 -10.45 12.55
CA ARG A 509 2.15 -8.99 12.76
C ARG A 509 1.02 -8.54 13.69
N LEU A 510 1.33 -7.63 14.60
CA LEU A 510 0.43 -7.17 15.64
C LEU A 510 0.34 -5.63 15.63
N TYR A 511 -0.86 -5.08 15.61
CA TYR A 511 -1.07 -3.63 15.71
C TYR A 511 -0.78 -3.16 17.13
N TYR A 512 -0.18 -1.97 17.31
CA TYR A 512 0.23 -1.53 18.66
C TYR A 512 -0.91 -1.53 19.66
N HIS A 513 -2.14 -1.15 19.28
CA HIS A 513 -3.29 -1.17 20.19
C HIS A 513 -3.70 -2.57 20.65
N GLN A 514 -3.29 -3.62 19.94
CA GLN A 514 -3.52 -5.02 20.29
C GLN A 514 -2.41 -5.56 21.22
N ALA A 515 -1.34 -4.79 21.45
CA ALA A 515 -0.19 -5.30 22.18
C ALA A 515 -0.57 -5.56 23.65
N PRO A 516 -0.05 -6.62 24.26
CA PRO A 516 -0.50 -7.09 25.57
C PRO A 516 -0.09 -6.17 26.71
N THR A 517 1.01 -5.42 26.57
CA THR A 517 1.54 -4.53 27.62
C THR A 517 1.60 -3.07 27.15
N GLU A 518 1.50 -2.12 28.09
CA GLU A 518 1.58 -0.68 27.77
C GLU A 518 2.94 -0.29 27.17
N GLU A 519 4.04 -0.93 27.60
CA GLU A 519 5.37 -0.70 27.01
C GLU A 519 5.40 -1.09 25.52
N LEU A 520 4.75 -2.20 25.15
CA LEU A 520 4.64 -2.62 23.76
C LEU A 520 3.66 -1.75 22.97
N ARG A 521 2.57 -1.27 23.57
CA ARG A 521 1.63 -0.32 22.94
C ARG A 521 2.30 1.03 22.65
N ALA A 522 3.15 1.48 23.56
CA ALA A 522 3.89 2.73 23.48
C ALA A 522 5.37 2.50 23.08
N PHE A 523 5.63 1.53 22.20
CA PHE A 523 7.00 1.12 21.86
C PHE A 523 7.83 2.31 21.35
N ARG A 524 9.03 2.48 21.90
CA ARG A 524 9.88 3.66 21.65
C ARG A 524 10.54 3.60 20.27
N LEU A 525 10.50 4.71 19.53
CA LEU A 525 11.07 4.85 18.19
C LEU A 525 12.58 4.58 18.20
N GLY A 526 13.32 5.18 19.13
CA GLY A 526 14.76 4.93 19.26
C GLY A 526 15.10 3.44 19.47
N HIS A 527 14.27 2.69 20.21
CA HIS A 527 14.47 1.25 20.39
C HIS A 527 14.23 0.46 19.10
N ALA A 528 13.22 0.83 18.31
CA ALA A 528 12.96 0.20 17.01
C ALA A 528 14.13 0.44 16.03
N VAL A 529 14.66 1.66 15.97
CA VAL A 529 15.85 1.98 15.17
C VAL A 529 17.07 1.19 15.65
N ALA A 530 17.26 1.09 16.96
CA ALA A 530 18.38 0.32 17.52
C ALA A 530 18.25 -1.19 17.29
N ALA A 531 17.02 -1.74 17.25
CA ALA A 531 16.80 -3.12 16.83
C ALA A 531 17.29 -3.34 15.38
N SER A 532 17.06 -2.37 14.50
CA SER A 532 17.54 -2.40 13.12
C SER A 532 19.05 -2.27 12.98
N SER A 533 19.76 -1.69 13.96
CA SER A 533 21.20 -1.45 13.91
C SER A 533 22.05 -2.27 14.90
N CYS A 534 21.44 -3.24 15.60
CA CYS A 534 22.15 -4.09 16.56
C CYS A 534 22.83 -5.28 15.86
N VAL A 535 23.99 -5.00 15.25
CA VAL A 535 24.81 -5.98 14.53
C VAL A 535 25.24 -7.12 15.46
N PRO A 536 24.98 -8.40 15.10
CA PRO A 536 25.41 -9.55 15.88
C PRO A 536 26.91 -9.52 16.19
N GLY A 537 27.29 -9.86 17.42
CA GLY A 537 28.68 -9.81 17.90
C GLY A 537 29.15 -8.43 18.36
N MET A 538 28.52 -7.34 17.91
CA MET A 538 28.83 -5.97 18.37
C MET A 538 27.84 -5.45 19.42
N PHE A 539 26.56 -5.81 19.29
CA PHE A 539 25.50 -5.40 20.21
C PHE A 539 24.61 -6.59 20.58
N GLU A 540 24.04 -6.58 21.79
CA GLU A 540 23.11 -7.63 22.19
C GLU A 540 21.78 -7.52 21.42
N PRO A 541 21.12 -8.63 21.06
CA PRO A 541 19.81 -8.60 20.43
C PRO A 541 18.80 -7.78 21.24
N LEU A 542 17.91 -7.06 20.55
CA LEU A 542 16.79 -6.41 21.20
C LEU A 542 15.74 -7.46 21.59
N VAL A 543 15.31 -7.43 22.85
CA VAL A 543 14.40 -8.43 23.42
C VAL A 543 12.98 -7.84 23.55
N LEU A 544 12.00 -8.54 22.97
CA LEU A 544 10.57 -8.31 23.21
C LEU A 544 10.01 -9.48 24.05
N GLN A 545 9.70 -9.20 25.31
CA GLN A 545 9.05 -10.15 26.21
C GLN A 545 7.53 -9.99 26.14
N ASP A 546 6.83 -11.09 26.42
CA ASP A 546 5.36 -11.15 26.57
C ASP A 546 4.56 -10.67 25.35
N LEU A 547 5.20 -10.50 24.19
CA LEU A 547 4.50 -10.14 22.95
C LEU A 547 3.64 -11.30 22.43
N TYR A 548 4.13 -12.53 22.58
CA TYR A 548 3.39 -13.76 22.33
C TYR A 548 3.48 -14.68 23.55
N PRO A 549 2.45 -15.49 23.81
CA PRO A 549 2.46 -16.46 24.91
C PRO A 549 3.68 -17.39 24.80
N ASP A 550 4.39 -17.60 25.92
CA ASP A 550 5.50 -18.55 26.06
C ASP A 550 6.65 -18.37 25.03
N ARG A 551 6.81 -17.15 24.50
CA ARG A 551 7.84 -16.82 23.51
C ARG A 551 8.53 -15.51 23.88
N THR A 552 9.86 -15.52 23.79
CA THR A 552 10.68 -14.30 23.81
C THR A 552 11.19 -14.03 22.40
N VAL A 553 10.80 -12.92 21.80
CA VAL A 553 11.30 -12.52 20.48
C VAL A 553 12.62 -11.79 20.64
N ARG A 554 13.62 -12.19 19.87
CA ARG A 554 14.95 -11.55 19.83
C ARG A 554 15.22 -11.02 18.42
N LEU A 555 15.49 -9.73 18.34
CA LEU A 555 15.70 -9.02 17.08
C LEU A 555 17.16 -8.60 16.97
N VAL A 556 17.71 -8.75 15.77
CA VAL A 556 19.04 -8.24 15.40
C VAL A 556 18.94 -7.35 14.16
N ASP A 557 20.07 -6.77 13.77
CA ASP A 557 20.20 -5.95 12.56
C ASP A 557 19.47 -6.57 11.35
N GLY A 558 18.71 -5.74 10.63
CA GLY A 558 17.93 -6.18 9.46
C GLY A 558 18.82 -6.69 8.32
N GLY A 559 20.09 -6.30 8.30
CA GLY A 559 21.07 -6.74 7.30
C GLY A 559 21.40 -8.23 7.34
N VAL A 560 21.05 -8.94 8.41
CA VAL A 560 21.17 -10.40 8.49
C VAL A 560 20.23 -11.10 7.50
N HIS A 561 19.04 -10.57 7.27
CA HIS A 561 18.06 -11.12 6.31
C HIS A 561 17.98 -10.31 5.01
N ASP A 562 17.85 -8.98 5.10
CA ASP A 562 17.67 -8.09 3.93
C ASP A 562 18.41 -6.76 4.15
N ASN A 563 19.71 -6.74 3.84
CA ASN A 563 20.54 -5.54 3.99
C ASN A 563 20.16 -4.40 3.05
N GLN A 564 19.58 -4.69 1.90
CA GLN A 564 19.16 -3.66 0.95
C GLN A 564 17.83 -3.02 1.36
N GLY A 565 16.98 -3.74 2.11
CA GLY A 565 15.64 -3.29 2.51
C GLY A 565 14.60 -3.43 1.40
N VAL A 566 14.88 -4.22 0.36
CA VAL A 566 14.00 -4.36 -0.82
C VAL A 566 12.82 -5.28 -0.55
N ALA A 567 12.97 -6.28 0.33
CA ALA A 567 11.93 -7.25 0.62
C ALA A 567 10.65 -6.57 1.13
N GLY A 568 10.79 -5.62 2.07
CA GLY A 568 9.66 -4.84 2.59
C GLY A 568 8.97 -3.97 1.53
N LEU A 569 9.70 -3.50 0.52
CA LEU A 569 9.10 -2.75 -0.60
C LEU A 569 8.26 -3.66 -1.50
N LEU A 570 8.72 -4.89 -1.74
CA LEU A 570 7.97 -5.90 -2.50
C LEU A 570 6.71 -6.34 -1.74
N ASP A 571 6.80 -6.53 -0.42
CA ASP A 571 5.64 -6.84 0.43
C ASP A 571 4.59 -5.73 0.41
N GLU A 572 5.04 -4.48 0.33
CA GLU A 572 4.17 -3.32 0.16
C GLU A 572 3.70 -3.13 -1.30
N ALA A 573 4.00 -4.06 -2.20
CA ALA A 573 3.64 -4.03 -3.62
C ALA A 573 4.16 -2.78 -4.35
N CYS A 574 5.37 -2.30 -4.00
CA CYS A 574 6.06 -1.29 -4.78
C CYS A 574 6.45 -1.85 -6.15
N THR A 575 6.04 -1.17 -7.21
CA THR A 575 6.36 -1.54 -8.61
C THR A 575 7.49 -0.72 -9.19
N LEU A 576 7.86 0.39 -8.52
CA LEU A 576 9.04 1.20 -8.84
C LEU A 576 9.91 1.28 -7.59
N VAL A 577 11.06 0.62 -7.61
CA VAL A 577 11.99 0.56 -6.47
C VAL A 577 13.22 1.41 -6.74
N LEU A 578 13.48 2.36 -5.84
CA LEU A 578 14.74 3.07 -5.75
C LEU A 578 15.54 2.46 -4.59
N CYS A 579 16.65 1.79 -4.87
CA CYS A 579 17.51 1.19 -3.86
C CYS A 579 18.80 2.00 -3.71
N SER A 580 19.00 2.63 -2.55
CA SER A 580 20.27 3.22 -2.17
C SER A 580 21.09 2.16 -1.44
N ASP A 581 22.00 1.52 -2.17
CA ASP A 581 22.91 0.52 -1.62
C ASP A 581 24.26 1.14 -1.25
N ALA A 582 24.51 1.26 0.05
CA ALA A 582 25.75 1.75 0.64
C ALA A 582 26.74 0.61 0.98
N SER A 583 26.43 -0.62 0.58
CA SER A 583 27.35 -1.75 0.70
C SER A 583 28.61 -1.46 -0.11
N GLY A 584 29.77 -1.66 0.51
CA GLY A 584 31.05 -1.56 -0.18
C GLY A 584 31.50 -2.94 -0.65
N GLN A 585 32.25 -3.00 -1.75
CA GLN A 585 32.95 -4.24 -2.12
C GLN A 585 34.03 -4.53 -1.08
N MET A 586 34.04 -5.74 -0.52
CA MET A 586 35.13 -6.18 0.35
C MET A 586 36.39 -6.42 -0.50
N PRO A 587 37.59 -6.14 0.04
CA PRO A 587 38.83 -6.51 -0.63
C PRO A 587 38.99 -8.03 -0.68
N ASP A 588 39.70 -8.53 -1.69
CA ASP A 588 40.02 -9.95 -1.77
C ASP A 588 40.89 -10.37 -0.58
N ALA A 589 40.41 -11.34 0.20
CA ALA A 589 41.15 -11.96 1.30
C ALA A 589 41.50 -13.40 0.94
N TYR A 590 42.78 -13.68 0.64
CA TYR A 590 43.24 -15.04 0.32
C TYR A 590 43.16 -15.99 1.51
N HIS A 591 43.28 -15.45 2.72
CA HIS A 591 43.21 -16.19 3.99
C HIS A 591 42.36 -15.39 4.98
N PRO A 592 41.02 -15.43 4.88
CA PRO A 592 40.16 -14.72 5.82
C PRO A 592 40.38 -15.23 7.25
N GLY A 593 40.29 -14.33 8.23
CA GLY A 593 40.44 -14.68 9.64
C GLY A 593 39.36 -15.65 10.09
N SER A 594 39.74 -16.68 10.85
CA SER A 594 38.80 -17.70 11.35
C SER A 594 38.26 -17.38 12.75
N ASP A 595 38.76 -16.33 13.40
CA ASP A 595 38.31 -15.90 14.71
C ASP A 595 37.14 -14.89 14.60
N PRO A 596 36.33 -14.71 15.66
CA PRO A 596 35.17 -13.81 15.63
C PRO A 596 35.49 -12.37 15.21
N ALA A 597 36.69 -11.85 15.53
CA ALA A 597 37.07 -10.50 15.10
C ALA A 597 37.42 -10.48 13.60
N GLY A 598 38.07 -11.52 13.10
CA GLY A 598 38.34 -11.71 11.67
C GLY A 598 37.09 -11.94 10.80
N VAL A 599 35.99 -12.43 11.37
CA VAL A 599 34.70 -12.60 10.68
C VAL A 599 33.85 -11.32 10.69
N LEU A 600 34.08 -10.43 11.66
CA LEU A 600 33.36 -9.16 11.82
C LEU A 600 33.96 -7.99 11.02
N LEU A 601 35.19 -8.12 10.55
CA LEU A 601 35.98 -7.12 9.81
C LEU A 601 36.09 -7.51 8.34
#